data_AF-A0A957CBV7-F1
#
_entry.id   AF-A0A957CBV7-F1
#
_cell.length_a   1.000
_cell.length_b   1.000
_cell.length_c   1.000
_cell.angle_alpha   90.00
_cell.angle_beta   90.00
_cell.angle_gamma   90.00
#
_symmetry.space_group_name_H-M   'P 1'
#
loop_
_entity.id
_entity.type
_entity.pdbx_description
1 polymer ?
#
loop_
_entity_poly.entity_id
_entity_poly.type
_entity_poly.pdbx_seq_one_letter_code
_entity_poly.pdbx_strand_id
1 'polypeptide(L)'
;LAAYDSGACDGFTTDKSGLVSQLILLSDPTAHVILEEDMSREPLGPLTRHGDNNWNDIVSWVVQCTFNGELLGINQENVDSFLGSDDPAVQNVLGETGDHGQAMGLSNDFCYQVIKQVGNYADIYDRNLGPDTPFDLARARNALYTDGGVIYPIPFR
;
A
#
# COMPACT_ATOMS: atom_id res chain seq x y z
N LEU A 1 -23.04 12.03 -0.50
CA LEU A 1 -22.81 12.63 0.82
C LEU A 1 -23.91 13.61 1.22
N ALA A 2 -24.19 14.69 0.45
CA ALA A 2 -25.15 15.73 0.83
C ALA A 2 -26.56 15.24 1.26
N ALA A 3 -27.12 14.20 0.62
CA ALA A 3 -28.41 13.64 1.03
C ALA A 3 -28.36 12.98 2.42
N TYR A 4 -27.24 12.36 2.79
CA TYR A 4 -27.01 11.81 4.12
C TYR A 4 -26.78 12.93 5.16
N ASP A 5 -25.91 13.90 4.84
CA ASP A 5 -25.58 15.04 5.71
C ASP A 5 -26.80 15.93 6.01
N SER A 6 -27.73 16.05 5.06
CA SER A 6 -29.00 16.77 5.25
C SER A 6 -30.11 15.96 5.93
N GLY A 7 -29.86 14.70 6.28
CA GLY A 7 -30.84 13.81 6.92
C GLY A 7 -31.92 13.24 5.99
N ALA A 8 -31.76 13.35 4.66
CA ALA A 8 -32.66 12.72 3.70
C ALA A 8 -32.40 11.21 3.54
N CYS A 9 -31.23 10.72 3.99
CA CYS A 9 -30.90 9.30 4.09
C CYS A 9 -30.51 8.96 5.53
N ASP A 10 -31.03 7.86 6.06
CA ASP A 10 -30.72 7.39 7.42
C ASP A 10 -29.33 6.74 7.53
N GLY A 11 -28.75 6.35 6.40
CA GLY A 11 -27.45 5.68 6.34
C GLY A 11 -26.72 5.93 5.03
N PHE A 12 -25.40 5.73 5.07
CA PHE A 12 -24.49 5.82 3.94
C PHE A 12 -23.58 4.59 3.95
N THR A 13 -23.34 3.98 2.79
CA THR A 13 -22.53 2.75 2.69
C THR A 13 -21.54 2.84 1.53
N THR A 14 -20.33 2.38 1.80
CA THR A 14 -19.20 2.17 0.87
C THR A 14 -18.15 1.32 1.61
N ASP A 15 -16.94 1.15 1.08
CA ASP A 15 -15.86 0.48 1.81
C ASP A 15 -15.49 1.28 3.08
N LYS A 16 -15.00 0.59 4.14
CA LYS A 16 -14.72 1.25 5.44
C LYS A 16 -13.70 2.39 5.31
N SER A 17 -12.67 2.24 4.49
CA SER A 17 -11.71 3.32 4.20
C SER A 17 -12.38 4.53 3.53
N GLY A 18 -13.29 4.28 2.60
CA GLY A 18 -14.14 5.30 1.99
C GLY A 18 -15.04 5.99 3.01
N LEU A 19 -15.64 5.25 3.95
CA LEU A 19 -16.44 5.82 5.02
C LEU A 19 -15.61 6.76 5.91
N VAL A 20 -14.41 6.35 6.33
CA VAL A 20 -13.48 7.20 7.09
C VAL A 20 -13.14 8.47 6.31
N SER A 21 -12.92 8.34 4.99
CA SER A 21 -12.61 9.48 4.13
C SER A 21 -13.78 10.46 3.96
N GLN A 22 -15.01 9.96 3.90
CA GLN A 22 -16.22 10.78 3.78
C GLN A 22 -16.65 11.40 5.12
N LEU A 23 -16.38 10.72 6.23
CA LEU A 23 -16.73 11.15 7.58
C LEU A 23 -16.18 12.54 7.90
N ILE A 24 -14.92 12.79 7.57
CA ILE A 24 -14.25 14.08 7.83
C ILE A 24 -14.78 15.24 6.96
N LEU A 25 -15.58 14.93 5.93
CA LEU A 25 -16.16 15.92 5.01
C LEU A 25 -17.60 16.33 5.43
N LEU A 26 -18.18 15.68 6.44
CA LEU A 26 -19.52 15.98 6.93
C LEU A 26 -19.53 17.27 7.75
N SER A 27 -20.71 17.87 7.87
CA SER A 27 -20.88 19.13 8.59
C SER A 27 -20.55 19.04 10.08
N ASP A 28 -20.83 17.90 10.72
CA ASP A 28 -20.41 17.55 12.08
C ASP A 28 -19.94 16.09 12.14
N PRO A 29 -18.65 15.80 11.88
CA PRO A 29 -18.12 14.43 11.87
C PRO A 29 -18.35 13.67 13.19
N THR A 30 -18.47 14.37 14.32
CA THR A 30 -18.64 13.74 15.64
C THR A 30 -20.04 13.21 15.90
N ALA A 31 -21.02 13.63 15.09
CA ALA A 31 -22.40 13.15 15.14
C ALA A 31 -22.61 11.81 14.42
N HIS A 32 -21.58 11.28 13.76
CA HIS A 32 -21.69 10.08 12.93
C HIS A 32 -20.82 8.93 13.48
N VAL A 33 -21.32 7.70 13.30
CA VAL A 33 -20.62 6.49 13.71
C VAL A 33 -20.51 5.53 12.52
N ILE A 34 -19.31 4.98 12.31
CA ILE A 34 -19.11 3.84 11.40
C ILE A 34 -19.38 2.57 12.21
N LEU A 35 -20.35 1.78 11.75
CA LEU A 35 -20.72 0.52 12.41
C LEU A 35 -19.61 -0.54 12.28
N GLU A 36 -19.55 -1.46 13.24
CA GLU A 36 -18.48 -2.48 13.31
C GLU A 36 -18.62 -3.54 12.22
N GLU A 37 -19.86 -3.80 11.76
CA GLU A 37 -20.18 -4.87 10.83
C GLU A 37 -19.52 -4.68 9.46
N ASP A 38 -18.84 -5.74 9.00
CA ASP A 38 -18.36 -5.87 7.62
C ASP A 38 -19.36 -6.71 6.82
N MET A 39 -20.00 -6.11 5.81
CA MET A 39 -20.97 -6.81 4.95
C MET A 39 -20.33 -7.46 3.71
N SER A 40 -19.09 -7.10 3.36
CA SER A 40 -18.39 -7.60 2.18
C SER A 40 -16.87 -7.71 2.39
N ARG A 41 -16.17 -8.25 1.39
CA ARG A 41 -14.70 -8.33 1.33
C ARG A 41 -14.22 -7.53 0.12
N GLU A 42 -13.56 -6.41 0.36
CA GLU A 42 -13.14 -5.45 -0.69
C GLU A 42 -11.60 -5.32 -0.74
N PRO A 43 -10.86 -6.30 -1.27
CA PRO A 43 -9.41 -6.20 -1.41
C PRO A 43 -9.07 -5.23 -2.55
N LEU A 44 -8.76 -3.98 -2.20
CA LEU A 44 -8.35 -2.97 -3.17
C LEU A 44 -6.95 -3.28 -3.70
N GLY A 45 -6.83 -3.39 -5.01
CA GLY A 45 -5.57 -3.64 -5.69
C GLY A 45 -5.56 -2.99 -7.07
N PRO A 46 -4.38 -2.87 -7.69
CA PRO A 46 -4.28 -2.32 -9.02
C PRO A 46 -4.99 -3.22 -10.04
N LEU A 47 -5.67 -2.59 -11.00
CA LEU A 47 -6.33 -3.28 -12.11
C LEU A 47 -5.59 -3.01 -13.41
N THR A 48 -5.23 -4.07 -14.12
CA THR A 48 -4.64 -3.99 -15.46
C THR A 48 -5.56 -4.64 -16.49
N ARG A 49 -5.38 -4.30 -17.77
CA ARG A 49 -6.11 -4.96 -18.86
C ARG A 49 -5.64 -6.40 -19.01
N HIS A 50 -6.56 -7.31 -19.29
CA HIS A 50 -6.24 -8.69 -19.63
C HIS A 50 -5.46 -8.78 -20.95
N GLY A 51 -4.57 -9.77 -21.07
CA GLY A 51 -3.78 -10.03 -22.29
C GLY A 51 -2.49 -9.22 -22.40
N ASP A 52 -2.21 -8.33 -21.44
CA ASP A 52 -0.94 -7.60 -21.33
C ASP A 52 -0.18 -8.07 -20.08
N ASN A 53 0.43 -9.24 -20.19
CA ASN A 53 1.09 -9.90 -19.06
C ASN A 53 2.30 -9.09 -18.58
N ASN A 54 3.11 -8.54 -19.49
CA ASN A 54 4.27 -7.74 -19.13
C ASN A 54 3.86 -6.52 -18.30
N TRP A 55 2.78 -5.82 -18.70
CA TRP A 55 2.27 -4.70 -17.90
C TRP A 55 1.72 -5.14 -16.54
N ASN A 56 1.03 -6.28 -16.48
CA ASN A 56 0.56 -6.83 -15.21
C ASN A 56 1.73 -7.19 -14.28
N ASP A 57 2.80 -7.78 -14.80
CA ASP A 57 4.01 -8.11 -14.06
C ASP A 57 4.66 -6.84 -13.49
N ILE A 58 4.86 -5.81 -14.33
CA ILE A 58 5.42 -4.52 -13.90
C ILE A 58 4.61 -3.93 -12.73
N VAL A 59 3.29 -3.83 -12.88
CA VAL A 59 2.43 -3.23 -11.86
C VAL A 59 2.43 -4.05 -10.57
N SER A 60 2.38 -5.38 -10.68
CA SER A 60 2.42 -6.28 -9.54
C SER A 60 3.74 -6.17 -8.79
N TRP A 61 4.87 -6.18 -9.50
CA TRP A 61 6.19 -6.12 -8.89
C TRP A 61 6.54 -4.75 -8.31
N VAL A 62 6.03 -3.65 -8.87
CA VAL A 62 6.13 -2.33 -8.23
C VAL A 62 5.46 -2.33 -6.86
N VAL A 63 4.28 -2.93 -6.72
CA VAL A 63 3.61 -3.08 -5.42
C VAL A 63 4.47 -3.96 -4.50
N GLN A 64 5.00 -5.08 -5.00
CA GLN A 64 5.88 -5.96 -4.23
C GLN A 64 7.18 -5.29 -3.78
N CYS A 65 7.73 -4.32 -4.52
CA CYS A 65 8.87 -3.52 -4.06
C CYS A 65 8.54 -2.78 -2.76
N THR A 66 7.35 -2.16 -2.68
CA THR A 66 6.93 -1.40 -1.49
C THR A 66 6.75 -2.32 -0.26
N PHE A 67 6.17 -3.51 -0.46
CA PHE A 67 5.98 -4.50 0.59
C PHE A 67 7.30 -5.11 1.07
N ASN A 68 8.21 -5.46 0.15
CA ASN A 68 9.51 -6.00 0.53
C ASN A 68 10.40 -4.92 1.17
N GLY A 69 10.30 -3.67 0.73
CA GLY A 69 10.97 -2.55 1.39
C GLY A 69 10.57 -2.46 2.87
N GLU A 70 9.27 -2.51 3.17
CA GLU A 70 8.79 -2.46 4.56
C GLU A 70 9.28 -3.68 5.37
N LEU A 71 9.16 -4.89 4.80
CA LEU A 71 9.60 -6.13 5.45
C LEU A 71 11.10 -6.11 5.81
N LEU A 72 11.93 -5.52 4.94
CA LEU A 72 13.38 -5.44 5.12
C LEU A 72 13.81 -4.19 5.90
N GLY A 73 12.88 -3.32 6.31
CA GLY A 73 13.20 -2.06 6.97
C GLY A 73 13.87 -1.02 6.06
N ILE A 74 13.73 -1.17 4.74
CA ILE A 74 14.23 -0.25 3.73
C ILE A 74 13.14 0.75 3.40
N ASN A 75 13.42 2.04 3.54
CA ASN A 75 12.46 3.12 3.36
C ASN A 75 13.04 4.25 2.49
N GLN A 76 12.23 5.27 2.21
CA GLN A 76 12.66 6.39 1.37
C GLN A 76 13.93 7.10 1.88
N GLU A 77 14.10 7.17 3.20
CA GLU A 77 15.18 7.91 3.85
C GLU A 77 16.50 7.13 3.87
N ASN A 78 16.43 5.81 3.99
CA ASN A 78 17.60 4.97 4.25
C ASN A 78 18.03 4.10 3.06
N VAL A 79 17.27 4.04 1.97
CA VAL A 79 17.52 3.10 0.86
C VAL A 79 18.95 3.16 0.31
N ASP A 80 19.55 4.35 0.23
CA ASP A 80 20.93 4.51 -0.26
C ASP A 80 21.96 3.79 0.63
N SER A 81 21.68 3.68 1.92
CA SER A 81 22.57 3.02 2.89
C SER A 81 22.56 1.49 2.77
N PHE A 82 21.59 0.92 2.05
CA PHE A 82 21.49 -0.51 1.78
C PHE A 82 22.16 -0.94 0.47
N LEU A 83 22.62 0.01 -0.36
CA LEU A 83 23.41 -0.30 -1.55
C LEU A 83 24.76 -0.92 -1.14
N GLY A 84 25.12 -2.03 -1.77
CA GLY A 84 26.30 -2.83 -1.45
C GLY A 84 26.13 -3.71 -0.20
N SER A 85 24.90 -3.96 0.26
CA SER A 85 24.60 -4.88 1.36
C SER A 85 25.08 -6.30 1.02
N ASP A 86 25.58 -7.04 2.02
CA ASP A 86 25.90 -8.46 1.88
C ASP A 86 24.68 -9.39 2.05
N ASP A 87 23.51 -8.84 2.42
CA ASP A 87 22.27 -9.62 2.55
C ASP A 87 21.69 -9.93 1.16
N PRO A 88 21.59 -11.21 0.73
CA PRO A 88 21.08 -11.56 -0.58
C PRO A 88 19.63 -11.12 -0.82
N ALA A 89 18.80 -11.03 0.22
CA ALA A 89 17.42 -10.55 0.09
C ALA A 89 17.39 -9.06 -0.27
N VAL A 90 18.28 -8.25 0.34
CA VAL A 90 18.44 -6.83 0.02
C VAL A 90 19.00 -6.67 -1.39
N GLN A 91 20.04 -7.42 -1.76
CA GLN A 91 20.64 -7.37 -3.09
C GLN A 91 19.63 -7.68 -4.20
N ASN A 92 18.81 -8.72 -4.01
CA ASN A 92 17.77 -9.10 -4.98
C ASN A 92 16.68 -8.03 -5.10
N VAL A 93 16.24 -7.44 -3.98
CA VAL A 93 15.22 -6.39 -3.98
C VAL A 93 15.75 -5.10 -4.59
N LEU A 94 16.99 -4.69 -4.31
CA LEU A 94 17.56 -3.45 -4.84
C LEU A 94 18.14 -3.60 -6.25
N GLY A 95 18.15 -4.82 -6.80
CA GLY A 95 18.62 -5.08 -8.16
C GLY A 95 20.14 -5.10 -8.32
N GLU A 96 20.88 -5.36 -7.24
CA GLU A 96 22.34 -5.53 -7.29
C GLU A 96 22.75 -6.92 -7.79
N THR A 97 21.82 -7.87 -7.73
CA THR A 97 21.92 -9.23 -8.23
C THR A 97 20.71 -9.61 -9.10
N GLY A 98 20.86 -10.67 -9.89
CA GLY A 98 19.79 -11.15 -10.79
C GLY A 98 19.50 -10.22 -11.97
N ASP A 99 18.39 -10.49 -12.65
CA ASP A 99 17.93 -9.79 -13.86
C ASP A 99 16.41 -9.54 -13.86
N HIS A 100 15.78 -9.54 -12.68
CA HIS A 100 14.33 -9.42 -12.50
C HIS A 100 13.73 -8.21 -13.23
N GLY A 101 14.37 -7.04 -13.16
CA GLY A 101 13.89 -5.85 -13.86
C GLY A 101 13.99 -6.01 -15.38
N GLN A 102 15.09 -6.59 -15.87
CA GLN A 102 15.34 -6.78 -17.30
C GLN A 102 14.33 -7.75 -17.94
N ALA A 103 13.91 -8.78 -17.20
CA ALA A 103 12.86 -9.71 -17.64
C ALA A 103 11.53 -9.02 -17.95
N MET A 104 11.27 -7.86 -17.33
CA MET A 104 10.09 -7.02 -17.56
C MET A 104 10.36 -5.82 -18.49
N GLY A 105 11.58 -5.69 -19.01
CA GLY A 105 12.00 -4.55 -19.82
C GLY A 105 12.31 -3.27 -19.03
N LEU A 106 12.57 -3.40 -17.73
CA LEU A 106 12.97 -2.31 -16.83
C LEU A 106 14.47 -2.37 -16.51
N SER A 107 14.99 -1.32 -15.89
CA SER A 107 16.30 -1.39 -15.22
C SER A 107 16.23 -2.31 -14.01
N ASN A 108 17.33 -2.98 -13.67
CA ASN A 108 17.31 -3.94 -12.55
C ASN A 108 17.08 -3.25 -11.20
N ASP A 109 17.48 -1.98 -11.07
CA ASP A 109 17.30 -1.14 -9.89
C ASP A 109 15.86 -0.58 -9.73
N PHE A 110 14.86 -1.09 -10.47
CA PHE A 110 13.52 -0.50 -10.45
C PHE A 110 12.88 -0.44 -9.05
N CYS A 111 13.11 -1.44 -8.21
CA CYS A 111 12.62 -1.42 -6.83
C CYS A 111 13.34 -0.39 -5.95
N TYR A 112 14.66 -0.23 -6.13
CA TYR A 112 15.40 0.88 -5.52
C TYR A 112 14.77 2.22 -5.92
N GLN A 113 14.46 2.41 -7.21
CA GLN A 113 13.81 3.63 -7.71
C GLN A 113 12.42 3.85 -7.12
N VAL A 114 11.60 2.80 -6.99
CA VAL A 114 10.28 2.86 -6.34
C VAL A 114 10.42 3.32 -4.90
N ILE A 115 11.23 2.62 -4.09
CA ILE A 115 11.42 2.94 -2.67
C ILE A 115 11.99 4.36 -2.51
N LYS A 116 12.95 4.75 -3.35
CA LYS A 116 13.55 6.09 -3.30
C LYS A 116 12.54 7.20 -3.58
N GLN A 117 11.61 6.98 -4.50
CA GLN A 117 10.69 8.02 -4.96
C GLN A 117 9.42 8.11 -4.12
N VAL A 118 8.85 6.98 -3.71
CA VAL A 118 7.55 6.95 -3.02
C VAL A 118 7.59 6.39 -1.60
N GLY A 119 8.70 5.74 -1.24
CA GLY A 119 8.86 5.01 0.01
C GLY A 119 8.40 3.57 -0.07
N ASN A 120 8.56 2.86 1.05
CA ASN A 120 8.00 1.53 1.23
C ASN A 120 6.50 1.60 1.56
N TYR A 121 5.88 0.45 1.81
CA TYR A 121 4.44 0.41 2.06
C TYR A 121 4.02 1.13 3.36
N ALA A 122 4.83 1.08 4.42
CA ALA A 122 4.58 1.88 5.63
C ALA A 122 4.68 3.37 5.34
N ASP A 123 5.73 3.83 4.65
CA ASP A 123 5.90 5.25 4.28
C ASP A 123 4.67 5.78 3.51
N ILE A 124 4.15 4.97 2.59
CA ILE A 124 2.97 5.29 1.80
C ILE A 124 1.72 5.28 2.69
N TYR A 125 1.52 4.25 3.50
CA TYR A 125 0.34 4.13 4.35
C TYR A 125 0.29 5.27 5.38
N ASP A 126 1.38 5.49 6.10
CA ASP A 126 1.42 6.40 7.24
C ASP A 126 1.22 7.85 6.80
N ARG A 127 1.80 8.24 5.67
CA ARG A 127 1.64 9.58 5.10
C ARG A 127 0.22 9.87 4.59
N ASN A 128 -0.54 8.84 4.18
CA ASN A 128 -1.84 9.04 3.52
C ASN A 128 -3.04 8.66 4.39
N LEU A 129 -2.89 7.70 5.29
CA LEU A 129 -3.97 7.10 6.08
C LEU A 129 -3.63 6.94 7.57
N GLY A 130 -2.35 6.96 7.94
CA GLY A 130 -1.89 6.63 9.28
C GLY A 130 -2.23 7.67 10.36
N PRO A 131 -1.63 7.51 11.56
CA PRO A 131 -1.99 8.26 12.76
C PRO A 131 -1.73 9.77 12.66
N ASP A 132 -0.78 10.17 11.81
CA ASP A 132 -0.45 11.59 11.58
C ASP A 132 -1.34 12.25 10.52
N THR A 133 -2.39 11.56 10.06
CA THR A 133 -3.36 12.08 9.10
C THR A 133 -4.70 12.34 9.78
N PRO A 134 -5.58 13.18 9.20
CA PRO A 134 -6.95 13.36 9.71
C PRO A 134 -7.80 12.08 9.78
N PHE A 135 -7.34 10.98 9.16
CA PHE A 135 -8.05 9.71 9.14
C PHE A 135 -7.72 8.81 10.33
N ASP A 136 -6.49 8.91 10.88
CA ASP A 136 -6.00 8.08 11.99
C ASP A 136 -6.37 6.59 11.83
N LEU A 137 -6.15 6.05 10.62
CA LEU A 137 -6.59 4.71 10.28
C LEU A 137 -5.54 3.69 10.68
N ALA A 138 -5.89 2.79 11.60
CA ALA A 138 -5.02 1.69 11.98
C ALA A 138 -4.81 0.71 10.81
N ARG A 139 -3.59 0.17 10.69
CA ARG A 139 -3.20 -0.78 9.64
C ARG A 139 -4.15 -1.99 9.52
N ALA A 140 -4.52 -2.58 10.65
CA ALA A 140 -5.38 -3.78 10.72
C ALA A 140 -4.93 -4.86 9.72
N ARG A 141 -5.81 -5.27 8.78
CA ARG A 141 -5.47 -6.25 7.73
C ARG A 141 -4.33 -5.79 6.81
N ASN A 142 -4.11 -4.48 6.67
CA ASN A 142 -3.00 -3.92 5.90
C ASN A 142 -1.66 -3.96 6.64
N ALA A 143 -1.57 -4.51 7.85
CA ALA A 143 -0.28 -4.78 8.46
C ALA A 143 0.45 -5.91 7.70
N LEU A 144 1.78 -5.98 7.85
CA LEU A 144 2.54 -7.14 7.38
C LEU A 144 2.05 -8.41 8.06
N TYR A 145 2.21 -9.55 7.39
CA TYR A 145 1.87 -10.86 7.94
C TYR A 145 2.64 -11.18 9.25
N THR A 146 3.84 -10.60 9.42
CA THR A 146 4.66 -10.69 10.63
C THR A 146 4.05 -9.92 11.81
N ASP A 147 3.18 -8.96 11.53
CA ASP A 147 2.52 -8.08 12.50
C ASP A 147 1.01 -8.39 12.62
N GLY A 148 0.59 -9.60 12.19
CA GLY A 148 -0.79 -10.08 12.31
C GLY A 148 -1.74 -9.60 11.21
N GLY A 149 -1.24 -8.90 10.19
CA GLY A 149 -2.01 -8.54 9.00
C GLY A 149 -1.98 -9.61 7.90
N VAL A 150 -2.39 -9.22 6.68
CA VAL A 150 -2.45 -10.14 5.53
C VAL A 150 -1.54 -9.74 4.37
N ILE A 151 -0.80 -8.63 4.50
CA ILE A 151 0.16 -8.22 3.47
C ILE A 151 1.36 -9.17 3.53
N TYR A 152 1.50 -9.97 2.48
CA TYR A 152 2.57 -10.95 2.34
C TYR A 152 3.49 -10.57 1.17
N PRO A 153 4.71 -10.09 1.44
CA PRO A 153 5.68 -9.83 0.39
C PRO A 153 6.14 -11.14 -0.28
N ILE A 154 5.77 -11.31 -1.56
CA ILE A 154 6.33 -12.32 -2.46
C ILE A 154 7.84 -12.05 -2.62
N PRO A 155 8.70 -13.07 -2.46
CA PRO A 155 10.15 -12.90 -2.49
C PRO A 155 10.68 -12.71 -3.92
N PHE A 156 11.72 -11.89 -4.06
CA PHE A 156 12.53 -11.78 -5.29
C PHE A 156 13.54 -12.92 -5.34
N ARG A 157 13.27 -13.93 -6.17
CA ARG A 157 14.04 -15.18 -6.33
C ARG A 157 13.99 -15.71 -7.74
#